data_AF-A0AAV8V823-F1
#
_entry.id   AF-A0AAV8V823-F1
#
_cell.length_a   1.000
_cell.length_b   1.000
_cell.length_c   1.000
_cell.angle_alpha   90.00
_cell.angle_beta   90.00
_cell.angle_gamma   90.00
#
_symmetry.space_group_name_H-M   'P 1'
#
loop_
_entity.id
_entity.type
_entity.pdbx_description
1 polymer ?
#
loop_
_entity_poly.entity_id
_entity_poly.type
_entity_poly.pdbx_seq_one_letter_code
_entity_poly.pdbx_strand_id
1 'polypeptide(L)'
;MRFFSLEKNCFVTVPSVKNLIHTVEGFIYLKSILLSKFKLKFILTRFFNQDPLENFFSYIRSHNARNVSPGVSHFISSFKSLLITNFMAYHSRFSNCEKDESSQLLSFVAKKVDNILKKVQMQNFSDTDFIEAREYTRNLLKRPGGFVTFLVSEAVPRLYFLIPRLAHKRKISLILKQILFKIINFDPINCRNHNLKNTLCDFLIKCALHFWCEKVNKIARGQDSKFAKYYKNCVNKNNIDPVKVRALKKCENKRKLKNVYKNKPS
;
A
#
# COMPACT_ATOMS: atom_id res chain seq x y z
N MET A 1 -32.47 -34.33 -14.63
CA MET A 1 -33.05 -35.06 -13.48
C MET A 1 -34.15 -34.19 -12.88
N ARG A 2 -35.38 -34.70 -12.79
CA ARG A 2 -36.51 -34.00 -12.15
C ARG A 2 -36.81 -34.68 -10.82
N PHE A 3 -37.04 -33.89 -9.78
CA PHE A 3 -37.33 -34.39 -8.43
C PHE A 3 -38.79 -34.07 -8.12
N PHE A 4 -39.49 -34.99 -7.46
CA PHE A 4 -40.86 -34.73 -7.05
C PHE A 4 -40.87 -33.86 -5.79
N SER A 5 -41.51 -32.69 -5.83
CA SER A 5 -41.68 -31.83 -4.66
C SER A 5 -43.04 -32.11 -4.03
N LEU A 6 -43.03 -32.58 -2.79
CA LEU A 6 -44.26 -32.82 -2.01
C LEU A 6 -45.04 -31.53 -1.75
N GLU A 7 -44.35 -30.41 -1.51
CA GLU A 7 -45.00 -29.09 -1.29
C GLU A 7 -45.69 -28.53 -2.54
N LYS A 8 -45.10 -28.73 -3.73
CA LYS A 8 -45.64 -28.19 -4.99
C LYS A 8 -46.45 -29.22 -5.79
N ASN A 9 -46.55 -30.44 -5.28
CA ASN A 9 -47.18 -31.61 -5.89
C ASN A 9 -46.83 -31.81 -7.38
N CYS A 10 -45.57 -31.54 -7.75
CA CYS A 10 -45.11 -31.61 -9.13
C CYS A 10 -43.62 -31.93 -9.23
N PHE A 11 -43.19 -32.38 -10.41
CA PHE A 11 -41.79 -32.59 -10.72
C PHE A 11 -41.07 -31.25 -10.92
N VAL A 12 -40.19 -30.91 -9.99
CA VAL A 12 -39.37 -29.71 -10.01
C VAL A 12 -37.97 -30.02 -10.53
N THR A 13 -37.38 -29.04 -11.20
CA THR A 13 -35.97 -29.09 -11.60
C THR A 13 -35.16 -28.37 -10.53
N VAL A 14 -34.22 -29.06 -9.89
CA VAL A 14 -33.39 -28.45 -8.85
C VAL A 14 -32.30 -27.60 -9.52
N PRO A 15 -32.28 -26.26 -9.31
CA PRO A 15 -31.32 -25.38 -9.97
C PRO A 15 -29.87 -25.78 -9.71
N SER A 16 -29.54 -26.21 -8.50
CA SER A 16 -28.18 -26.63 -8.12
C SER A 16 -27.69 -27.82 -8.95
N VAL A 17 -28.55 -28.82 -9.21
CA VAL A 17 -28.20 -29.99 -10.02
C VAL A 17 -28.00 -29.59 -11.48
N LYS A 18 -28.88 -28.72 -12.02
CA LYS A 18 -28.74 -28.17 -13.37
C LYS A 18 -27.44 -27.39 -13.53
N ASN A 19 -27.13 -26.51 -12.58
CA ASN A 19 -25.93 -25.68 -12.60
C ASN A 19 -24.65 -26.50 -12.40
N LEU A 20 -24.70 -27.59 -11.63
CA LEU A 20 -23.58 -28.50 -11.48
C LEU A 20 -23.25 -29.21 -12.80
N ILE A 21 -24.27 -29.74 -13.49
CA ILE A 21 -24.09 -30.33 -14.83
C ILE A 21 -23.43 -29.32 -15.77
N HIS A 22 -23.95 -28.09 -15.80
CA HIS A 22 -23.40 -27.02 -16.64
C HIS A 22 -21.95 -26.65 -16.29
N THR A 23 -21.63 -26.67 -14.99
CA THR A 23 -20.26 -26.42 -14.50
C THR A 23 -19.31 -27.51 -14.99
N VAL A 24 -19.72 -28.79 -14.87
CA VAL A 24 -18.92 -29.94 -15.32
C VAL A 24 -18.70 -29.90 -16.84
N GLU A 25 -19.76 -29.65 -17.62
CA GLU A 25 -19.68 -29.47 -19.07
C GLU A 25 -18.73 -28.32 -19.45
N GLY A 26 -18.84 -27.18 -18.75
CA GLY A 26 -17.96 -26.03 -18.92
C GLY A 26 -16.49 -26.35 -18.64
N PHE A 27 -16.20 -27.13 -17.58
CA PHE A 27 -14.83 -27.56 -17.27
C PHE A 27 -14.27 -28.55 -18.29
N ILE A 28 -15.09 -29.47 -18.82
CA ILE A 28 -14.68 -30.37 -19.90
C ILE A 28 -14.29 -29.55 -21.15
N TYR A 29 -15.08 -28.54 -21.47
CA TYR A 29 -14.79 -27.62 -22.57
C TYR A 29 -13.54 -26.77 -22.32
N LEU A 30 -13.40 -26.16 -21.14
CA LEU A 30 -12.21 -25.38 -20.78
C LEU A 30 -10.95 -26.23 -20.79
N LYS A 31 -11.03 -27.49 -20.35
CA LYS A 31 -9.93 -28.45 -20.40
C LYS A 31 -9.43 -28.64 -21.83
N SER A 32 -10.33 -28.86 -22.80
CA SER A 32 -9.93 -29.09 -24.20
C SER A 32 -9.24 -27.85 -24.80
N ILE A 33 -9.68 -26.65 -24.44
CA ILE A 33 -9.05 -25.41 -24.91
C ILE A 33 -7.70 -25.18 -24.22
N LEU A 34 -7.69 -25.15 -22.88
CA LEU A 34 -6.52 -24.71 -22.12
C LEU A 34 -5.38 -25.73 -22.15
N LEU A 35 -5.69 -27.03 -22.12
CA LEU A 35 -4.65 -28.07 -22.18
C LEU A 35 -4.26 -28.41 -23.62
N SER A 36 -5.23 -28.63 -24.52
CA SER A 36 -4.90 -29.10 -25.87
C SER A 36 -4.49 -27.95 -26.80
N LYS A 37 -5.18 -26.81 -26.77
CA LYS A 37 -4.90 -25.66 -27.66
C LYS A 37 -3.81 -24.74 -27.12
N PHE A 38 -3.87 -24.38 -25.84
CA PHE A 38 -2.88 -23.48 -25.20
C PHE A 38 -1.69 -24.22 -24.55
N LYS A 39 -1.67 -25.56 -24.60
CA LYS A 39 -0.58 -26.41 -24.11
C LYS A 39 -0.18 -26.15 -22.64
N LEU A 40 -1.14 -25.79 -21.79
CA LEU A 40 -0.90 -25.67 -20.35
C LEU A 40 -0.71 -27.06 -19.72
N LYS A 41 0.15 -27.15 -18.69
CA LYS A 41 0.49 -28.45 -18.04
C LYS A 41 -0.63 -28.95 -17.12
N PHE A 42 -1.34 -28.03 -16.46
CA PHE A 42 -2.44 -28.33 -15.55
C PHE A 42 -3.34 -27.09 -15.41
N ILE A 43 -4.56 -27.29 -14.93
CA ILE A 43 -5.52 -26.23 -14.63
C ILE A 43 -5.75 -26.22 -13.12
N LEU A 44 -5.60 -25.05 -12.49
CA LEU A 44 -5.90 -24.86 -11.08
C LEU A 44 -7.38 -24.46 -10.94
N THR A 45 -8.22 -25.42 -10.57
CA THR A 45 -9.67 -25.24 -10.42
C THR A 45 -10.06 -24.23 -9.34
N ARG A 46 -9.18 -23.99 -8.36
CA ARG A 46 -9.33 -22.98 -7.30
C ARG A 46 -9.51 -21.55 -7.82
N PHE A 47 -9.12 -21.24 -9.06
CA PHE A 47 -9.31 -19.90 -9.63
C PHE A 47 -10.66 -19.71 -10.33
N PHE A 48 -11.48 -20.76 -10.43
CA PHE A 48 -12.78 -20.75 -11.10
C PHE A 48 -13.94 -20.70 -10.09
N ASN A 49 -13.70 -20.17 -8.90
CA ASN A 49 -14.71 -19.94 -7.89
C ASN A 49 -14.81 -18.45 -7.54
N GLN A 50 -15.86 -18.08 -6.81
CA GLN A 50 -16.09 -16.71 -6.39
C GLN A 50 -15.47 -16.37 -5.03
N ASP A 51 -14.82 -17.32 -4.35
CA ASP A 51 -14.20 -17.12 -3.04
C ASP A 51 -13.24 -15.92 -3.00
N PRO A 52 -12.38 -15.65 -4.01
CA PRO A 52 -11.53 -14.46 -4.01
C PRO A 52 -12.35 -13.15 -3.98
N LEU A 53 -13.51 -13.14 -4.64
CA LEU A 53 -14.42 -12.00 -4.67
C LEU A 53 -15.14 -11.83 -3.32
N GLU A 54 -15.60 -12.92 -2.71
CA GLU A 54 -16.21 -12.90 -1.37
C GLU A 54 -15.22 -12.48 -0.29
N ASN A 55 -13.98 -12.95 -0.38
CA ASN A 55 -12.88 -12.52 0.48
C ASN A 55 -12.57 -11.04 0.30
N PHE A 56 -12.57 -10.55 -0.94
CA PHE A 56 -12.43 -9.14 -1.25
C PHE A 56 -13.55 -8.28 -0.63
N PHE A 57 -14.81 -8.71 -0.72
CA PHE A 57 -15.92 -8.03 -0.04
C PHE A 57 -15.78 -8.07 1.49
N SER A 58 -15.21 -9.13 2.04
CA SER A 58 -14.91 -9.22 3.46
C SER A 58 -13.79 -8.26 3.88
N TYR A 59 -12.79 -8.03 3.02
CA TYR A 59 -11.80 -6.96 3.22
C TYR A 59 -12.44 -5.57 3.18
N ILE A 60 -13.39 -5.32 2.27
CA ILE A 60 -14.13 -4.05 2.24
C ILE A 60 -14.94 -3.86 3.52
N ARG A 61 -15.66 -4.89 3.98
CA ARG A 61 -16.47 -4.83 5.21
C ARG A 61 -15.64 -4.71 6.48
N SER A 62 -14.44 -5.29 6.51
CA SER A 62 -13.52 -5.18 7.65
C SER A 62 -12.80 -3.84 7.70
N HIS A 63 -12.82 -3.07 6.61
CA HIS A 63 -12.37 -1.69 6.58
C HIS A 63 -13.28 -0.84 7.50
N ASN A 64 -12.70 0.07 8.27
CA ASN A 64 -13.40 0.94 9.23
C ASN A 64 -14.16 0.24 10.38
N ALA A 65 -13.45 -0.44 11.28
CA ALA A 65 -14.00 -1.05 12.49
C ALA A 65 -15.19 -2.03 12.27
N ARG A 66 -15.21 -2.71 11.11
CA ARG A 66 -16.26 -3.63 10.64
C ARG A 66 -17.56 -2.93 10.24
N ASN A 67 -17.50 -2.12 9.18
CA ASN A 67 -18.71 -1.68 8.50
C ASN A 67 -19.34 -2.87 7.74
N VAL A 68 -20.24 -3.60 8.41
CA VAL A 68 -20.85 -4.83 7.90
C VAL A 68 -21.73 -4.62 6.67
N SER A 69 -22.18 -3.38 6.44
CA SER A 69 -23.01 -3.01 5.28
C SER A 69 -22.63 -1.60 4.78
N PRO A 70 -21.54 -1.49 4.01
CA PRO A 70 -21.08 -0.21 3.51
C PRO A 70 -22.04 0.33 2.43
N GLY A 71 -22.37 1.62 2.53
CA GLY A 71 -23.02 2.34 1.43
C GLY A 71 -22.11 2.45 0.20
N VAL A 72 -22.67 2.88 -0.94
CA VAL A 72 -21.96 2.94 -2.23
C VAL A 72 -20.70 3.82 -2.16
N SER A 73 -20.78 4.98 -1.52
CA SER A 73 -19.63 5.89 -1.31
C SER A 73 -18.53 5.22 -0.49
N HIS A 74 -18.89 4.55 0.61
CA HIS A 74 -17.95 3.82 1.46
C HIS A 74 -17.33 2.63 0.75
N PHE A 75 -18.09 1.90 -0.08
CA PHE A 75 -17.57 0.83 -0.91
C PHE A 75 -16.48 1.34 -1.85
N ILE A 76 -16.75 2.45 -2.56
CA ILE A 76 -15.80 3.08 -3.50
C ILE A 76 -14.53 3.52 -2.75
N SER A 77 -14.68 4.19 -1.61
CA SER A 77 -13.54 4.66 -0.81
C SER A 77 -12.70 3.50 -0.26
N SER A 78 -13.34 2.49 0.34
CA SER A 78 -12.67 1.29 0.86
C SER A 78 -11.99 0.50 -0.25
N PHE A 79 -12.61 0.39 -1.44
CA PHE A 79 -12.00 -0.24 -2.60
C PHE A 79 -10.72 0.48 -3.04
N LYS A 80 -10.79 1.81 -3.24
CA LYS A 80 -9.61 2.62 -3.61
C LYS A 80 -8.51 2.51 -2.55
N SER A 81 -8.89 2.57 -1.27
CA SER A 81 -7.96 2.45 -0.15
C SER A 81 -7.30 1.08 -0.08
N LEU A 82 -8.04 -0.01 -0.26
CA LEU A 82 -7.51 -1.38 -0.32
C LEU A 82 -6.61 -1.57 -1.53
N LEU A 83 -6.97 -1.00 -2.69
CA LEU A 83 -6.15 -1.07 -3.90
C LEU A 83 -4.80 -0.39 -3.68
N ILE A 84 -4.80 0.89 -3.27
CA ILE A 84 -3.56 1.63 -2.97
C ILE A 84 -2.78 0.96 -1.84
N THR A 85 -3.46 0.51 -0.78
CA THR A 85 -2.82 -0.16 0.35
C THR A 85 -2.18 -1.46 -0.11
N ASN A 86 -2.84 -2.30 -0.90
CA ASN A 86 -2.23 -3.53 -1.43
C ASN A 86 -1.07 -3.25 -2.39
N PHE A 87 -1.16 -2.18 -3.20
CA PHE A 87 -0.05 -1.74 -4.05
C PHE A 87 1.15 -1.18 -3.26
N MET A 88 0.90 -0.49 -2.15
CA MET A 88 1.92 0.19 -1.34
C MET A 88 2.35 -0.64 -0.11
N ALA A 89 1.61 -1.69 0.24
CA ALA A 89 1.82 -2.48 1.44
C ALA A 89 3.15 -3.22 1.35
N TYR A 90 3.95 -3.01 2.38
CA TYR A 90 5.02 -3.94 2.69
C TYR A 90 4.36 -5.10 3.43
N HIS A 91 4.23 -6.27 2.79
CA HIS A 91 3.79 -7.49 3.47
C HIS A 91 4.44 -7.58 4.86
N SER A 92 3.61 -7.69 5.89
CA SER A 92 4.11 -7.80 7.26
C SER A 92 4.90 -9.12 7.38
N ARG A 93 5.91 -9.13 8.26
CA ARG A 93 6.86 -10.23 8.41
C ARG A 93 6.22 -11.56 8.90
N PHE A 94 4.92 -11.55 9.18
CA PHE A 94 4.11 -12.64 9.73
C PHE A 94 2.74 -12.80 9.05
N SER A 95 2.57 -12.25 7.84
CA SER A 95 1.33 -12.39 7.08
C SER A 95 1.10 -13.85 6.68
N ASN A 96 -0.06 -14.43 7.00
CA ASN A 96 -0.45 -15.79 6.63
C ASN A 96 -0.94 -15.92 5.17
N CYS A 97 -0.47 -15.03 4.29
CA CYS A 97 -0.89 -15.04 2.89
C CYS A 97 0.09 -15.91 2.09
N GLU A 98 -0.45 -16.87 1.32
CA GLU A 98 0.35 -17.61 0.33
C GLU A 98 1.09 -16.62 -0.59
N LYS A 99 2.31 -16.97 -0.99
CA LYS A 99 3.06 -16.18 -1.96
C LYS A 99 2.30 -16.19 -3.28
N ASP A 100 1.77 -15.04 -3.64
CA ASP A 100 1.09 -14.86 -4.91
C ASP A 100 2.12 -14.67 -6.04
N GLU A 101 2.32 -15.69 -6.88
CA GLU A 101 3.22 -15.61 -8.05
C GLU A 101 2.59 -14.84 -9.23
N SER A 102 1.35 -14.33 -9.08
CA SER A 102 0.63 -13.55 -10.11
C SER A 102 1.16 -12.13 -10.37
N SER A 103 2.41 -11.85 -9.97
CA SER A 103 3.15 -10.60 -10.22
C SER A 103 3.05 -10.07 -11.67
N GLN A 104 2.82 -10.94 -12.64
CA GLN A 104 2.62 -10.58 -14.05
C GLN A 104 1.22 -9.99 -14.34
N LEU A 105 0.17 -10.47 -13.67
CA LEU A 105 -1.21 -9.96 -13.80
C LEU A 105 -1.31 -8.52 -13.25
N LEU A 106 -0.58 -8.24 -12.17
CA LEU A 106 -0.45 -6.91 -11.56
C LEU A 106 0.10 -5.86 -12.55
N SER A 107 1.04 -6.24 -13.42
CA SER A 107 1.56 -5.33 -14.46
C SER A 107 0.53 -5.00 -15.54
N PHE A 108 -0.36 -5.94 -15.83
CA PHE A 108 -1.41 -5.80 -16.85
C PHE A 108 -2.58 -4.96 -16.32
N VAL A 109 -3.02 -5.22 -15.08
CA VAL A 109 -4.05 -4.43 -14.40
C VAL A 109 -3.55 -3.01 -14.15
N ALA A 110 -2.31 -2.82 -13.71
CA ALA A 110 -1.73 -1.48 -13.52
C ALA A 110 -1.75 -0.68 -14.83
N LYS A 111 -1.33 -1.26 -15.97
CA LYS A 111 -1.39 -0.60 -17.29
C LYS A 111 -2.82 -0.26 -17.74
N LYS A 112 -3.79 -1.13 -17.46
CA LYS A 112 -5.20 -0.92 -17.85
C LYS A 112 -5.89 0.11 -16.95
N VAL A 113 -5.60 0.09 -15.66
CA VAL A 113 -6.06 1.08 -14.67
C VAL A 113 -5.46 2.44 -14.98
N ASP A 114 -4.19 2.54 -15.39
CA ASP A 114 -3.56 3.80 -15.80
C ASP A 114 -4.28 4.42 -17.02
N ASN A 115 -4.71 3.59 -17.98
CA ASN A 115 -5.50 4.02 -19.13
C ASN A 115 -6.95 4.38 -18.78
N ILE A 116 -7.56 3.74 -17.78
CA ILE A 116 -8.89 4.07 -17.29
C ILE A 116 -8.84 5.37 -16.45
N LEU A 117 -7.84 5.53 -15.58
CA LEU A 117 -7.64 6.75 -14.79
C LEU A 117 -7.33 7.96 -15.67
N LYS A 118 -6.59 7.77 -16.78
CA LYS A 118 -6.41 8.81 -17.82
C LYS A 118 -7.72 9.17 -18.52
N LYS A 119 -8.62 8.22 -18.74
CA LYS A 119 -9.96 8.48 -19.32
C LYS A 119 -10.95 9.08 -18.31
N VAL A 120 -10.74 8.88 -17.01
CA VAL A 120 -11.57 9.40 -15.90
C VAL A 120 -11.11 10.78 -15.43
N GLN A 121 -10.17 11.44 -16.12
CA GLN A 121 -9.71 12.81 -15.83
C GLN A 121 -10.76 13.92 -16.00
N MET A 122 -12.07 13.63 -15.92
CA MET A 122 -13.14 14.64 -15.88
C MET A 122 -14.20 14.42 -14.79
N GLN A 123 -13.89 13.71 -13.71
CA GLN A 123 -14.65 13.88 -12.47
C GLN A 123 -13.69 14.15 -11.32
N ASN A 124 -13.82 15.36 -10.76
CA ASN A 124 -13.17 15.86 -9.57
C ASN A 124 -13.43 14.91 -8.38
N PHE A 125 -12.66 13.83 -8.27
CA PHE A 125 -12.56 13.10 -7.00
C PHE A 125 -11.66 13.93 -6.10
N SER A 126 -12.27 14.69 -5.20
CA SER A 126 -11.52 15.38 -4.17
C SER A 126 -10.88 14.34 -3.25
N ASP A 127 -9.64 14.57 -2.80
CA ASP A 127 -8.84 13.74 -1.87
C ASP A 127 -9.51 13.46 -0.50
N THR A 128 -10.79 13.78 -0.37
CA THR A 128 -11.63 13.76 0.82
C THR A 128 -12.10 12.37 1.22
N ASP A 129 -12.20 11.43 0.28
CA ASP A 129 -12.83 10.12 0.51
C ASP A 129 -11.97 9.18 1.37
N PHE A 130 -10.64 9.36 1.37
CA PHE A 130 -9.70 8.46 2.06
C PHE A 130 -9.77 8.54 3.59
N ILE A 131 -10.18 9.69 4.14
CA ILE A 131 -10.23 9.92 5.60
C ILE A 131 -11.54 9.36 6.19
N GLU A 132 -12.65 9.37 5.44
CA GLU A 132 -13.94 8.81 5.88
C GLU A 132 -13.86 7.30 6.15
N ALA A 133 -13.10 6.55 5.36
CA ALA A 133 -12.99 5.09 5.52
C ALA A 133 -12.16 4.66 6.75
N ARG A 134 -11.70 5.60 7.58
CA ARG A 134 -10.92 5.36 8.82
C ARG A 134 -11.54 6.01 10.07
N GLU A 135 -12.79 6.48 10.01
CA GLU A 135 -13.51 6.92 11.20
C GLU A 135 -13.57 5.83 12.29
N TYR A 136 -12.67 5.96 13.27
CA TYR A 136 -12.69 5.18 14.51
C TYR A 136 -13.99 5.46 15.25
N THR A 137 -14.78 4.41 15.46
CA THR A 137 -16.15 4.45 16.01
C THR A 137 -16.29 5.06 17.42
N ARG A 138 -15.21 5.56 18.05
CA ARG A 138 -15.22 6.29 19.34
C ARG A 138 -14.04 7.27 19.55
N ASN A 139 -13.66 8.14 18.61
CA ASN A 139 -12.48 9.02 18.84
C ASN A 139 -12.68 10.53 18.61
N LEU A 140 -12.04 11.29 19.52
CA LEU A 140 -11.82 12.75 19.55
C LEU A 140 -10.97 13.32 18.39
N LEU A 141 -10.60 12.49 17.40
CA LEU A 141 -9.70 12.87 16.33
C LEU A 141 -10.49 13.48 15.17
N LYS A 142 -10.30 14.78 14.96
CA LYS A 142 -10.94 15.53 13.87
C LYS A 142 -10.09 15.52 12.60
N ARG A 143 -10.76 15.58 11.46
CA ARG A 143 -10.14 15.70 10.13
C ARG A 143 -9.28 16.98 10.04
N PRO A 144 -8.04 16.90 9.52
CA PRO A 144 -7.28 18.11 9.22
C PRO A 144 -7.94 18.88 8.07
N GLY A 145 -8.06 20.21 8.21
CA GLY A 145 -8.58 21.07 7.16
C GLY A 145 -7.70 21.04 5.90
N GLY A 146 -8.26 21.35 4.73
CA GLY A 146 -7.54 21.28 3.44
C GLY A 146 -6.23 22.06 3.42
N PHE A 147 -6.17 23.19 4.12
CA PHE A 147 -4.95 23.98 4.25
C PHE A 147 -3.85 23.26 5.05
N VAL A 148 -4.19 22.55 6.13
CA VAL A 148 -3.23 21.72 6.87
C VAL A 148 -2.67 20.63 5.97
N THR A 149 -3.53 19.97 5.19
CA THR A 149 -3.11 18.95 4.23
C THR A 149 -2.13 19.50 3.19
N PHE A 150 -2.43 20.67 2.62
CA PHE A 150 -1.53 21.39 1.71
C PHE A 150 -0.18 21.71 2.34
N LEU A 151 -0.16 22.25 3.57
CA LEU A 151 1.08 22.55 4.28
C LEU A 151 1.94 21.28 4.48
N VAL A 152 1.31 20.16 4.82
CA VAL A 152 2.00 18.87 4.99
C VAL A 152 2.55 18.35 3.66
N SER A 153 1.76 18.38 2.59
CA SER A 153 2.18 17.91 1.27
C SER A 153 3.35 18.72 0.71
N GLU A 154 3.40 20.03 1.00
CA GLU A 154 4.52 20.88 0.59
C GLU A 154 5.74 20.71 1.51
N ALA A 155 5.54 20.60 2.82
CA ALA A 155 6.66 20.54 3.77
C ALA A 155 7.42 19.22 3.72
N VAL A 156 6.72 18.08 3.67
CA VAL A 156 7.34 16.76 3.83
C VAL A 156 8.37 16.42 2.75
N PRO A 157 8.11 16.58 1.44
CA PRO A 157 9.10 16.30 0.40
C PRO A 157 10.35 17.17 0.55
N ARG A 158 10.17 18.45 0.87
CA ARG A 158 11.28 19.40 1.09
C ARG A 158 12.13 18.99 2.29
N LEU A 159 11.50 18.59 3.40
CA LEU A 159 12.22 18.07 4.56
C LEU A 159 13.04 16.83 4.20
N TYR A 160 12.47 15.85 3.49
CA TYR A 160 13.22 14.65 3.09
C TYR A 160 14.34 14.93 2.08
N PHE A 161 14.24 16.01 1.31
CA PHE A 161 15.33 16.49 0.46
C PHE A 161 16.43 17.20 1.26
N LEU A 162 16.07 18.03 2.24
CA LEU A 162 17.00 18.84 3.03
C LEU A 162 17.72 18.06 4.13
N ILE A 163 17.02 17.14 4.81
CA ILE A 163 17.56 16.39 5.96
C ILE A 163 18.89 15.68 5.63
N PRO A 164 19.01 14.90 4.54
CA PRO A 164 20.27 14.23 4.21
C PRO A 164 21.44 15.20 3.96
N ARG A 165 21.14 16.42 3.49
CA ARG A 165 22.13 17.46 3.17
C ARG A 165 22.56 18.24 4.41
N LEU A 166 21.68 18.37 5.40
CA LEU A 166 21.90 19.18 6.60
C LEU A 166 22.14 18.37 7.87
N ALA A 167 22.02 17.03 7.81
CA ALA A 167 22.17 16.10 8.94
C ALA A 167 23.46 16.28 9.77
N HIS A 168 24.52 16.81 9.16
CA HIS A 168 25.80 17.06 9.82
C HIS A 168 25.87 18.37 10.63
N LYS A 169 24.89 19.27 10.45
CA LYS A 169 24.89 20.58 11.12
C LYS A 169 24.32 20.49 12.54
N ARG A 170 24.93 21.22 13.48
CA ARG A 170 24.38 21.38 14.84
C ARG A 170 23.06 22.16 14.78
N LYS A 171 22.14 21.86 15.70
CA LYS A 171 20.79 22.47 15.79
C LYS A 171 19.98 22.36 14.48
N ILE A 172 20.01 21.18 13.84
CA ILE A 172 19.33 20.92 12.55
C ILE A 172 17.86 21.33 12.55
N SER A 173 17.11 21.10 13.63
CA SER A 173 15.69 21.46 13.69
C SER A 173 15.46 22.97 13.51
N LEU A 174 16.35 23.79 14.08
CA LEU A 174 16.28 25.25 13.94
C LEU A 174 16.58 25.68 12.49
N ILE A 175 17.60 25.07 11.87
CA ILE A 175 17.98 25.36 10.48
C ILE A 175 16.84 24.97 9.52
N LEU A 176 16.25 23.78 9.71
CA LEU A 176 15.12 23.31 8.91
C LEU A 176 13.92 24.24 9.10
N LYS A 177 13.63 24.68 10.33
CA LYS A 177 12.55 25.62 10.63
C LYS A 177 12.72 26.93 9.88
N GLN A 178 13.92 27.54 9.95
CA GLN A 178 14.24 28.78 9.24
C GLN A 178 14.08 28.65 7.72
N ILE A 179 14.54 27.54 7.14
CA ILE A 179 14.41 27.29 5.71
C ILE A 179 12.94 27.09 5.34
N LEU A 180 12.18 26.31 6.14
CA LEU A 180 10.79 25.99 5.84
C LEU A 180 9.90 27.24 5.88
N PHE A 181 10.11 28.14 6.85
CA PHE A 181 9.38 29.42 6.92
C PHE A 181 9.70 30.38 5.77
N LYS A 182 10.88 30.27 5.14
CA LYS A 182 11.19 31.06 3.94
C LYS A 182 10.49 30.55 2.69
N ILE A 183 10.09 29.28 2.68
CA ILE A 183 9.55 28.62 1.48
C ILE A 183 8.03 28.47 1.56
N ILE A 184 7.48 28.25 2.76
CA ILE A 184 6.07 27.96 2.98
C ILE A 184 5.47 28.99 3.92
N ASN A 185 4.36 29.60 3.50
CA ASN A 185 3.60 30.51 4.33
C ASN A 185 2.68 29.73 5.29
N PHE A 186 3.06 29.67 6.57
CA PHE A 186 2.25 29.07 7.62
C PHE A 186 1.33 30.07 8.34
N ASP A 187 1.39 31.36 8.03
CA ASP A 187 0.60 32.37 8.74
C ASP A 187 -0.92 32.13 8.73
N PRO A 188 -1.54 31.59 7.65
CA PRO A 188 -2.98 31.38 7.62
C PRO A 188 -3.52 30.36 8.63
N ILE A 189 -2.66 29.56 9.29
CA ILE A 189 -3.09 28.61 10.33
C ILE A 189 -3.10 29.21 11.74
N ASN A 190 -2.58 30.43 11.90
CA ASN A 190 -2.60 31.09 13.20
C ASN A 190 -3.99 31.66 13.49
N CYS A 191 -4.33 31.68 14.78
CA CYS A 191 -5.46 32.47 15.26
C CYS A 191 -4.98 33.45 16.32
N ARG A 192 -5.84 34.40 16.72
CA ARG A 192 -5.52 35.44 17.71
C ARG A 192 -5.02 34.87 19.05
N ASN A 193 -5.41 33.64 19.38
CA ASN A 193 -5.12 33.01 20.66
C ASN A 193 -4.06 31.89 20.58
N HIS A 194 -3.73 31.38 19.38
CA HIS A 194 -2.82 30.23 19.24
C HIS A 194 -1.82 30.41 18.09
N ASN A 195 -0.54 30.19 18.39
CA ASN A 195 0.56 30.17 17.42
C ASN A 195 0.74 28.76 16.83
N LEU A 196 -0.23 28.34 16.01
CA LEU A 196 -0.23 27.01 15.41
C LEU A 196 0.91 26.82 14.38
N LYS A 197 1.39 27.89 13.74
CA LYS A 197 2.47 27.79 12.73
C LYS A 197 3.74 27.17 13.30
N ASN A 198 4.14 27.60 14.49
CA ASN A 198 5.35 27.10 15.13
C ASN A 198 5.18 25.65 15.56
N THR A 199 4.07 25.33 16.22
CA THR A 199 3.77 23.98 16.70
C THR A 199 3.69 22.97 15.55
N LEU A 200 2.99 23.31 14.46
CA LEU A 200 2.88 22.43 13.30
C LEU A 200 4.25 22.25 12.61
N CYS A 201 5.00 23.32 12.39
CA CYS A 201 6.33 23.27 11.78
C CYS A 201 7.29 22.40 12.61
N ASP A 202 7.33 22.61 13.94
CA ASP A 202 8.17 21.84 14.85
C ASP A 202 7.77 20.36 14.87
N PHE A 203 6.47 20.06 14.86
CA PHE A 203 5.96 18.70 14.78
C PHE A 203 6.38 18.01 13.47
N LEU A 204 6.20 18.67 12.32
CA LEU A 204 6.57 18.10 11.02
C LEU A 204 8.07 17.81 10.94
N ILE A 205 8.92 18.72 11.42
CA ILE A 205 10.37 18.54 11.46
C ILE A 205 10.73 17.36 12.37
N LYS A 206 10.14 17.27 13.57
CA LYS A 206 10.38 16.18 14.52
C LYS A 206 10.00 14.83 13.92
N CYS A 207 8.82 14.72 13.32
CA CYS A 207 8.36 13.51 12.66
C CYS A 207 9.27 13.12 11.50
N ALA A 208 9.60 14.06 10.61
CA ALA A 208 10.46 13.79 9.46
C ALA A 208 11.85 13.31 9.88
N LEU A 209 12.47 13.97 10.87
CA LEU A 209 13.76 13.56 11.42
C LEU A 209 13.68 12.18 12.07
N HIS A 210 12.66 11.93 12.89
CA HIS A 210 12.47 10.62 13.54
C HIS A 210 12.37 9.50 12.51
N PHE A 211 11.46 9.61 11.55
CA PHE A 211 11.26 8.58 10.53
C PHE A 211 12.46 8.41 9.61
N TRP A 212 13.17 9.50 9.30
CA TRP A 212 14.39 9.42 8.51
C TRP A 212 15.50 8.69 9.28
N CYS A 213 15.75 9.06 10.54
CA CYS A 213 16.73 8.40 11.41
C CYS A 213 16.41 6.92 11.60
N GLU A 214 15.14 6.58 11.84
CA GLU A 214 14.69 5.20 11.98
C GLU A 214 15.01 4.38 10.72
N LYS A 215 14.76 4.93 9.52
CA LYS A 215 15.10 4.29 8.24
C LYS A 215 16.61 4.09 8.10
N VAL A 216 17.41 5.13 8.35
CA VAL A 216 18.89 5.02 8.29
C VAL A 216 19.40 3.96 9.26
N ASN A 217 18.86 3.90 10.48
CA ASN A 217 19.23 2.92 11.49
C ASN A 217 18.87 1.48 11.07
N LYS A 218 17.69 1.26 10.48
CA LYS A 218 17.30 -0.05 9.94
C LYS A 218 18.25 -0.52 8.83
N ILE A 219 18.66 0.39 7.95
CA ILE A 219 19.65 0.11 6.88
C ILE A 219 21.01 -0.21 7.49
N ALA A 220 21.49 0.59 8.45
CA ALA A 220 22.78 0.38 9.10
C ALA A 220 22.86 -0.96 9.88
N ARG A 221 21.73 -1.45 10.41
CA ARG A 221 21.60 -2.76 11.05
C ARG A 221 21.41 -3.92 10.05
N GLY A 222 21.23 -3.61 8.76
CA GLY A 222 21.01 -4.59 7.70
C GLY A 222 19.61 -5.24 7.74
N GLN A 223 18.64 -4.57 8.39
CA GLN A 223 17.26 -5.05 8.52
C GLN A 223 16.38 -4.60 7.34
N ASP A 224 16.87 -3.69 6.50
CA ASP A 224 16.16 -3.18 5.32
C ASP A 224 16.65 -3.85 4.03
N SER A 225 16.11 -5.03 3.74
CA SER A 225 16.43 -5.79 2.53
C SER A 225 15.90 -5.15 1.25
N LYS A 226 14.89 -4.28 1.37
CA LYS A 226 14.23 -3.63 0.24
C LYS A 226 15.03 -2.44 -0.25
N PHE A 227 15.58 -1.62 0.65
CA PHE A 227 16.53 -0.58 0.26
C PHE A 227 17.78 -1.17 -0.41
N ALA A 228 18.29 -2.30 0.07
CA ALA A 228 19.42 -2.98 -0.57
C ALA A 228 19.11 -3.47 -2.01
N LYS A 229 17.91 -4.04 -2.23
CA LYS A 229 17.45 -4.42 -3.58
C LYS A 229 17.25 -3.21 -4.48
N TYR A 230 16.61 -2.16 -3.96
CA TYR A 230 16.41 -0.90 -4.68
C TYR A 230 17.73 -0.29 -5.12
N TYR A 231 18.72 -0.21 -4.22
CA TYR A 231 20.03 0.36 -4.52
C TYR A 231 20.79 -0.45 -5.60
N LYS A 232 20.64 -1.77 -5.64
CA LYS A 232 21.25 -2.62 -6.69
C LYS A 232 20.62 -2.38 -8.07
N ASN A 233 19.31 -2.18 -8.13
CA ASN A 233 18.56 -2.05 -9.37
C ASN A 233 18.45 -0.60 -9.88
N CYS A 234 18.90 0.38 -9.09
CA CYS A 234 18.76 1.78 -9.45
C CYS A 234 19.82 2.20 -10.47
N VAL A 235 19.36 2.70 -11.62
CA VAL A 235 20.21 3.21 -12.71
C VAL A 235 20.91 4.52 -12.31
N ASN A 236 20.19 5.45 -11.66
CA ASN A 236 20.73 6.74 -11.25
C ASN A 236 20.93 6.83 -9.72
N LYS A 237 22.16 6.50 -9.29
CA LYS A 237 22.53 6.50 -7.87
C LYS A 237 22.67 7.90 -7.25
N ASN A 238 22.76 8.96 -8.06
CA ASN A 238 22.96 10.34 -7.58
C ASN A 238 21.71 10.93 -6.91
N ASN A 239 20.52 10.39 -7.23
CA ASN A 239 19.27 10.81 -6.63
C ASN A 239 18.95 10.10 -5.30
N ILE A 240 19.79 9.15 -4.90
CA ILE A 240 19.59 8.39 -3.67
C ILE A 240 20.22 9.15 -2.51
N ASP A 241 19.50 9.17 -1.39
CA ASP A 241 19.97 9.72 -0.11
C ASP A 241 21.40 9.21 0.23
N PRO A 242 22.40 10.10 0.25
CA PRO A 242 23.81 9.71 0.41
C PRO A 242 24.09 9.08 1.77
N VAL A 243 23.33 9.46 2.81
CA VAL A 243 23.49 8.92 4.16
C VAL A 243 23.01 7.47 4.21
N LYS A 244 21.89 7.16 3.54
CA LYS A 244 21.39 5.78 3.42
C LYS A 244 22.35 4.88 2.65
N VAL A 245 22.96 5.39 1.56
CA VAL A 245 24.00 4.66 0.82
C VAL A 245 25.21 4.36 1.71
N ARG A 246 25.67 5.34 2.49
CA ARG A 246 26.79 5.15 3.43
C ARG A 246 26.44 4.16 4.55
N ALA A 247 25.21 4.19 5.06
CA ALA A 247 24.72 3.24 6.05
C ALA A 247 24.72 1.79 5.50
N LEU A 248 24.31 1.60 4.25
CA LEU A 248 24.32 0.30 3.58
C LEU A 248 25.76 -0.23 3.44
N LYS A 249 26.68 0.58 2.92
CA LYS A 249 28.11 0.22 2.79
C LYS A 249 28.72 -0.17 4.14
N LYS A 250 28.41 0.56 5.21
CA LYS A 250 28.87 0.24 6.58
C LYS A 250 28.34 -1.11 7.05
N CYS A 251 27.09 -1.44 6.75
CA CYS A 251 26.50 -2.73 7.06
C CYS A 251 27.19 -3.88 6.29
N GLU A 252 27.44 -3.69 4.99
CA GLU A 252 28.10 -4.69 4.16
C GLU A 252 29.53 -4.98 4.64
N ASN A 253 30.30 -3.95 4.98
CA ASN A 253 31.66 -4.11 5.53
C ASN A 253 31.66 -4.88 6.86
N LYS A 254 30.71 -4.61 7.76
CA LYS A 254 30.55 -5.38 9.00
C LYS A 254 30.24 -6.87 8.75
N ARG A 255 29.44 -7.17 7.72
CA ARG A 255 29.16 -8.57 7.34
C ARG A 255 30.39 -9.27 6.76
N LYS A 256 31.15 -8.58 5.89
CA LYS A 256 32.41 -9.11 5.35
C LYS A 256 33.41 -9.45 6.45
N LEU A 257 33.63 -8.53 7.40
CA LEU A 257 34.51 -8.76 8.54
C LEU A 257 34.07 -9.99 9.36
N LYS A 258 32.78 -10.10 9.71
CA LYS A 258 32.26 -11.28 10.43
C LYS A 258 32.50 -12.60 9.70
N ASN A 259 32.41 -12.60 8.37
CA ASN A 259 32.67 -13.82 7.58
C ASN A 259 34.16 -14.16 7.53
N VAL A 260 35.05 -13.16 7.50
CA VAL A 260 36.51 -13.38 7.57
C VAL A 260 36.92 -13.98 8.92
N TYR A 261 36.37 -13.50 10.03
CA TYR A 261 36.67 -14.07 11.36
C TYR A 261 36.08 -15.46 11.58
N LYS A 262 34.99 -15.83 10.88
CA LYS A 262 34.43 -17.19 10.91
C LYS A 262 35.24 -18.21 10.11
N ASN A 263 36.04 -17.75 9.14
CA ASN A 263 36.79 -18.60 8.23
C ASN A 263 38.29 -18.68 8.58
N LYS A 264 38.70 -18.21 9.77
CA LYS A 264 40.05 -18.47 10.27
C LYS A 264 40.12 -19.91 10.78
N PRO A 265 41.00 -20.78 10.24
CA PRO A 265 41.25 -22.08 10.85
C PRO A 265 41.81 -21.86 12.27
N SER A 266 41.28 -22.63 13.22
CA SER A 266 41.73 -22.73 14.61
C SER A 266 43.17 -23.25 14.70
#